data_AF-A0A1F5PJT4-F1
#
_entry.id   AF-A0A1F5PJT4-F1
#
_cell.length_a   1.000
_cell.length_b   1.000
_cell.length_c   1.000
_cell.angle_alpha   90.00
_cell.angle_beta   90.00
_cell.angle_gamma   90.00
#
_symmetry.space_group_name_H-M   'P 1'
#
loop_
_entity.id
_entity.type
_entity.pdbx_description
1 polymer ?
#
loop_
_entity_poly.entity_id
_entity_poly.type
_entity_poly.pdbx_seq_one_letter_code
_entity_poly.pdbx_strand_id
1 'polypeptide(L)'
;MKKIEHKQNGLKESKDLAMHYMKTLVDVARESFLILDSDLEVISGNSVFYQTFQASPKQTENTSLYKLGNGQWDIPELKKLMEDILPSKKTVKDYKVVYNFETIGRKTMVLNARQIDSVQLIILAIEDITVKQELEEKLAKHAEELAVKVEERTKELSDKVKELEKSNKIMVDRELKMVELKNEIANLKKRVNSGNGNHKNG
;
A
#
# COMPACT_ATOMS: atom_id res chain seq x y z
N MET A 1 -49.89 1.66 32.31
CA MET A 1 -48.69 1.06 32.93
C MET A 1 -48.27 -0.24 32.23
N LYS A 2 -49.09 -1.31 32.18
CA LYS A 2 -48.73 -2.60 31.52
C LYS A 2 -48.25 -2.53 30.05
N LYS A 3 -48.77 -1.62 29.22
CA LYS A 3 -48.36 -1.45 27.80
C LYS A 3 -46.95 -0.84 27.63
N ILE A 4 -46.49 -0.05 28.61
CA ILE A 4 -45.18 0.61 28.59
C ILE A 4 -44.11 -0.38 29.08
N GLU A 5 -44.41 -1.15 30.12
CA GLU A 5 -43.53 -2.24 30.60
C GLU A 5 -43.30 -3.32 29.54
N HIS A 6 -44.34 -3.78 28.83
CA HIS A 6 -44.17 -4.77 27.76
C HIS A 6 -43.34 -4.26 26.58
N LYS A 7 -43.45 -2.98 26.22
CA LYS A 7 -42.66 -2.38 25.13
C LYS A 7 -41.21 -2.16 25.54
N GLN A 8 -40.96 -1.78 26.80
CA GLN A 8 -39.60 -1.66 27.36
C GLN A 8 -38.89 -3.01 27.50
N ASN A 9 -39.61 -4.07 27.86
CA ASN A 9 -39.02 -5.41 27.98
C ASN A 9 -38.60 -5.98 26.61
N GLY A 10 -39.44 -5.83 25.58
CA GLY A 10 -39.11 -6.30 24.23
C GLY A 10 -37.94 -5.55 23.57
N LEU A 11 -37.81 -4.23 23.82
CA LEU A 11 -36.66 -3.46 23.34
C LEU A 11 -35.36 -3.89 24.03
N LYS A 12 -35.43 -4.17 25.35
CA LYS A 12 -34.28 -4.64 26.12
C LYS A 12 -33.80 -6.02 25.64
N GLU A 13 -34.72 -6.97 25.46
CA GLU A 13 -34.40 -8.30 24.90
C GLU A 13 -33.77 -8.20 23.50
N SER A 14 -34.30 -7.32 22.63
CA SER A 14 -33.73 -7.09 21.30
C SER A 14 -32.34 -6.46 21.35
N LYS A 15 -32.09 -5.54 22.30
CA LYS A 15 -30.78 -4.90 22.48
C LYS A 15 -29.76 -5.90 23.02
N ASP A 16 -30.14 -6.71 24.00
CA ASP A 16 -29.27 -7.74 24.59
C ASP A 16 -28.88 -8.79 23.55
N LEU A 17 -29.83 -9.24 22.73
CA LEU A 17 -29.56 -10.18 21.64
C LEU A 17 -28.65 -9.57 20.56
N ALA A 18 -28.91 -8.33 20.14
CA ALA A 18 -28.06 -7.62 19.19
C ALA A 18 -26.64 -7.44 19.72
N MET A 19 -26.50 -7.06 21.00
CA MET A 19 -25.22 -6.93 21.69
C MET A 19 -24.45 -8.25 21.71
N HIS A 20 -25.13 -9.37 22.03
CA HIS A 20 -24.51 -10.69 22.03
C HIS A 20 -23.91 -11.03 20.66
N TYR A 21 -24.69 -10.89 19.58
CA TYR A 21 -24.20 -11.15 18.24
C TYR A 21 -23.07 -10.21 17.82
N MET A 22 -23.19 -8.92 18.09
CA MET A 22 -22.14 -7.94 17.77
C MET A 22 -20.84 -8.30 18.47
N LYS A 23 -20.89 -8.59 19.78
CA LYS A 23 -19.71 -8.98 20.56
C LYS A 23 -19.03 -10.21 19.96
N THR A 24 -19.79 -11.25 19.61
CA THR A 24 -19.22 -12.45 18.98
C THR A 24 -18.59 -12.17 17.62
N LEU A 25 -19.20 -11.31 16.81
CA LEU A 25 -18.68 -10.96 15.48
C LEU A 25 -17.41 -10.11 15.54
N VAL A 26 -17.36 -9.11 16.44
CA VAL A 26 -16.18 -8.25 16.56
C VAL A 26 -15.00 -8.96 17.25
N ASP A 27 -15.27 -9.95 18.11
CA ASP A 27 -14.23 -10.69 18.83
C ASP A 27 -13.38 -11.58 17.91
N VAL A 28 -13.97 -12.08 16.81
CA VAL A 28 -13.24 -12.86 15.79
C VAL A 28 -12.61 -11.99 14.69
N ALA A 29 -12.88 -10.68 14.70
CA ALA A 29 -12.39 -9.77 13.69
C ALA A 29 -10.94 -9.35 13.98
N ARG A 30 -10.17 -9.12 12.90
CA ARG A 30 -8.77 -8.68 12.98
C ARG A 30 -8.59 -7.17 13.12
N GLU A 31 -9.65 -6.41 12.84
CA GLU A 31 -9.68 -4.96 13.04
C GLU A 31 -9.98 -4.64 14.50
N SER A 32 -9.58 -3.46 14.95
CA SER A 32 -9.92 -2.97 16.29
C SER A 32 -11.36 -2.47 16.29
N PHE A 33 -12.17 -2.89 17.26
CA PHE A 33 -13.57 -2.50 17.37
C PHE A 33 -13.91 -1.94 18.75
N LEU A 34 -14.76 -0.91 18.75
CA LEU A 34 -15.53 -0.44 19.90
C LEU A 34 -17.03 -0.50 19.59
N ILE A 35 -17.80 -0.96 20.57
CA ILE A 35 -19.26 -0.86 20.60
C ILE A 35 -19.60 0.23 21.61
N LEU A 36 -20.33 1.24 21.17
CA LEU A 36 -20.74 2.40 21.96
C LEU A 36 -22.27 2.45 22.08
N ASP A 37 -22.77 3.14 23.10
CA ASP A 37 -24.18 3.54 23.18
C ASP A 37 -24.44 4.87 22.44
N SER A 38 -25.66 5.41 22.61
CA SER A 38 -26.07 6.69 22.02
C SER A 38 -25.36 7.90 22.62
N ASP A 39 -24.80 7.79 23.82
CA ASP A 39 -24.09 8.85 24.54
C ASP A 39 -22.57 8.77 24.29
N LEU A 40 -22.15 7.91 23.36
CA LEU A 40 -20.76 7.63 22.99
C LEU A 40 -19.95 7.05 24.15
N GLU A 41 -20.60 6.39 25.11
CA GLU A 41 -19.93 5.60 26.12
C GLU A 41 -19.60 4.22 25.58
N VAL A 42 -18.40 3.74 25.88
CA VAL A 42 -17.95 2.42 25.44
C VAL A 42 -18.68 1.34 26.23
N ILE A 43 -19.44 0.50 25.54
CA ILE A 43 -20.03 -0.70 26.11
C ILE A 43 -19.01 -1.84 26.12
N SER A 44 -18.29 -2.03 25.01
CA SER A 44 -17.26 -3.07 24.90
C SER A 44 -16.29 -2.80 23.76
N GLY A 45 -15.06 -3.30 23.88
CA GLY A 45 -14.08 -3.38 22.80
C GLY A 45 -13.65 -4.81 22.55
N ASN A 46 -13.13 -5.11 21.35
CA ASN A 46 -12.56 -6.43 21.06
C ASN A 46 -11.10 -6.54 21.53
N SER A 47 -10.57 -7.76 21.54
CA SER A 47 -9.20 -8.05 22.00
C SER A 47 -8.13 -7.26 21.21
N VAL A 48 -8.37 -7.01 19.92
CA VAL A 48 -7.48 -6.23 19.06
C VAL A 48 -7.39 -4.78 19.52
N PHE A 49 -8.52 -4.13 19.86
CA PHE A 49 -8.52 -2.75 20.36
C PHE A 49 -7.62 -2.60 21.59
N TYR A 50 -7.80 -3.49 22.58
CA TYR A 50 -7.02 -3.43 23.82
C TYR A 50 -5.53 -3.63 23.58
N GLN A 51 -5.14 -4.51 22.66
CA GLN A 51 -3.74 -4.77 22.33
C GLN A 51 -3.11 -3.60 21.54
N THR A 52 -3.76 -3.15 20.46
CA THR A 52 -3.24 -2.12 19.57
C THR A 52 -3.07 -0.78 20.29
N PHE A 53 -4.04 -0.41 21.14
CA PHE A 53 -4.05 0.88 21.83
C PHE A 53 -3.57 0.80 23.28
N GLN A 54 -3.02 -0.36 23.69
CA GLN A 54 -2.49 -0.61 25.05
C GLN A 54 -3.48 -0.20 26.15
N ALA A 55 -4.76 -0.48 25.93
CA ALA A 55 -5.85 -0.14 26.83
C ALA A 55 -6.34 -1.38 27.59
N SER A 56 -6.84 -1.21 28.81
CA SER A 56 -7.48 -2.31 29.55
C SER A 56 -9.01 -2.21 29.48
N PRO A 57 -9.76 -3.33 29.44
CA PRO A 57 -11.22 -3.30 29.48
C PRO A 57 -11.76 -2.51 30.67
N LYS A 58 -11.14 -2.68 31.85
CA LYS A 58 -11.53 -2.00 33.09
C LYS A 58 -11.44 -0.47 33.01
N GLN A 59 -10.53 0.07 32.20
CA GLN A 59 -10.35 1.51 32.01
C GLN A 59 -11.10 2.04 30.78
N THR A 60 -11.64 1.16 29.95
CA THR A 60 -12.26 1.52 28.67
C THR A 60 -13.77 1.43 28.74
N GLU A 61 -14.31 0.32 29.25
CA GLU A 61 -15.75 0.09 29.31
C GLU A 61 -16.43 1.04 30.32
N ASN A 62 -17.67 1.44 30.02
CA ASN A 62 -18.47 2.43 30.73
C ASN A 62 -17.78 3.79 30.87
N THR A 63 -16.94 4.13 29.89
CA THR A 63 -16.26 5.42 29.81
C THR A 63 -16.58 6.07 28.47
N SER A 64 -16.81 7.38 28.48
CA SER A 64 -16.97 8.17 27.25
C SER A 64 -15.76 7.97 26.33
N LEU A 65 -16.02 7.79 25.03
CA LEU A 65 -15.00 7.67 23.98
C LEU A 65 -13.93 8.75 24.09
N TYR A 66 -14.30 10.01 24.38
CA TYR A 66 -13.37 11.13 24.46
C TYR A 66 -12.51 11.15 25.73
N LYS A 67 -12.87 10.37 26.76
CA LYS A 67 -12.09 10.27 27.99
C LYS A 67 -11.10 9.11 27.98
N LEU A 68 -11.16 8.24 26.98
CA LEU A 68 -10.27 7.09 26.86
C LEU A 68 -8.81 7.51 26.80
N GLY A 69 -7.94 6.71 27.43
CA GLY A 69 -6.50 6.93 27.41
C GLY A 69 -6.07 8.29 27.96
N ASN A 70 -6.74 8.80 28.99
CA ASN A 70 -6.52 10.15 29.56
C ASN A 70 -6.84 11.28 28.56
N GLY A 71 -7.92 11.14 27.79
CA GLY A 71 -8.33 12.16 26.82
C GLY A 71 -7.64 12.09 25.47
N GLN A 72 -6.78 11.10 25.23
CA GLN A 72 -6.08 10.94 23.94
C GLN A 72 -7.03 10.68 22.76
N TRP A 73 -8.26 10.23 23.04
CA TRP A 73 -9.30 10.01 22.04
C TRP A 73 -10.21 11.23 21.85
N ASP A 74 -9.96 12.35 22.54
CA ASP A 74 -10.56 13.65 22.24
C ASP A 74 -9.89 14.27 21.00
N ILE A 75 -10.07 13.61 19.86
CA ILE A 75 -9.49 14.00 18.57
C ILE A 75 -10.53 14.82 17.81
N PRO A 76 -10.25 16.06 17.37
CA PRO A 76 -11.21 16.91 16.66
C PRO A 76 -11.86 16.22 15.45
N GLU A 77 -11.08 15.48 14.67
CA GLU A 77 -11.57 14.74 13.50
C GLU A 77 -12.48 13.57 13.89
N LEU A 78 -12.21 12.91 15.02
CA LEU A 78 -13.08 11.86 15.57
C LEU A 78 -14.37 12.47 16.12
N LYS A 79 -14.30 13.60 16.83
CA LYS A 79 -15.49 14.34 17.27
C LYS A 79 -16.39 14.70 16.11
N LYS A 80 -15.83 15.32 15.06
CA LYS A 80 -16.56 15.63 13.82
C LYS A 80 -17.21 14.40 13.21
N LEU A 81 -16.50 13.26 13.16
CA LEU A 81 -17.05 12.00 12.67
C LEU A 81 -18.27 11.57 13.48
N MET A 82 -18.17 11.56 14.82
CA MET A 82 -19.17 10.99 15.71
C MET A 82 -20.37 11.93 15.94
N GLU A 83 -20.15 13.24 16.01
CA GLU A 83 -21.17 14.24 16.38
C GLU A 83 -21.85 14.88 15.15
N ASP A 84 -21.12 15.08 14.04
CA ASP A 84 -21.67 15.77 12.86
C ASP A 84 -22.06 14.80 11.73
N ILE A 85 -21.13 13.90 11.39
CA ILE A 85 -21.24 13.09 10.17
C ILE A 85 -22.08 11.83 10.41
N LEU A 86 -21.76 11.08 11.48
CA LEU A 86 -22.41 9.80 11.76
C LEU A 86 -23.92 9.94 12.03
N PRO A 87 -24.42 10.93 12.81
CA PRO A 87 -25.84 11.03 13.11
C PRO A 87 -26.69 11.29 11.86
N SER A 88 -26.14 12.02 10.89
CA SER A 88 -26.81 12.33 9.62
C SER A 88 -26.74 11.18 8.61
N LYS A 89 -25.58 10.51 8.48
CA LYS A 89 -25.37 9.47 7.46
C LYS A 89 -25.69 8.05 7.92
N LYS A 90 -25.75 7.80 9.23
CA LYS A 90 -25.90 6.47 9.87
C LYS A 90 -24.78 5.48 9.61
N THR A 91 -24.01 5.64 8.55
CA THR A 91 -22.82 4.85 8.24
C THR A 91 -21.76 5.76 7.63
N VAL A 92 -20.53 5.60 8.10
CA VAL A 92 -19.34 6.24 7.56
C VAL A 92 -18.30 5.17 7.30
N LYS A 93 -17.58 5.31 6.18
CA LYS A 93 -16.52 4.40 5.78
C LYS A 93 -15.29 5.18 5.38
N ASP A 94 -14.13 4.54 5.56
CA ASP A 94 -12.83 4.99 5.09
C ASP A 94 -12.45 6.39 5.59
N TYR A 95 -12.91 6.77 6.78
CA TYR A 95 -12.65 8.10 7.33
C TYR A 95 -11.24 8.16 7.95
N LYS A 96 -10.32 8.82 7.27
CA LYS A 96 -8.91 8.87 7.66
C LYS A 96 -8.67 9.91 8.78
N VAL A 97 -7.98 9.47 9.83
CA VAL A 97 -7.55 10.32 10.95
C VAL A 97 -6.06 10.09 11.20
N VAL A 98 -5.30 11.17 11.35
CA VAL A 98 -3.89 11.10 11.76
C VAL A 98 -3.78 11.73 13.12
N TYR A 99 -3.22 10.99 14.08
CA TYR A 99 -3.09 11.49 15.43
C TYR A 99 -1.77 11.04 16.06
N ASN A 100 -1.22 11.85 16.95
CA ASN A 100 -0.02 11.52 17.70
C ASN A 100 -0.37 11.21 19.14
N PHE A 101 -0.36 9.91 19.48
CA PHE A 101 -0.61 9.45 20.84
C PHE A 101 0.66 9.57 21.68
N GLU A 102 0.51 9.88 22.96
CA GLU A 102 1.64 10.08 23.87
C GLU A 102 2.46 8.79 24.06
N THR A 103 1.78 7.64 24.15
CA THR A 103 2.43 6.35 24.46
C THR A 103 2.79 5.53 23.23
N ILE A 104 1.92 5.54 22.20
CA ILE A 104 2.08 4.69 21.00
C ILE A 104 2.56 5.45 19.77
N GLY A 105 2.79 6.76 19.90
CA GLY A 105 3.31 7.63 18.85
C GLY A 105 2.29 7.97 17.76
N ARG A 106 2.82 8.40 16.61
CA ARG A 106 2.01 8.80 15.45
C ARG A 106 1.32 7.59 14.83
N LYS A 107 0.00 7.69 14.70
CA LYS A 107 -0.84 6.71 14.02
C LYS A 107 -1.63 7.34 12.90
N THR A 108 -1.70 6.64 11.79
CA THR A 108 -2.64 6.92 10.70
C THR A 108 -3.72 5.86 10.73
N MET A 109 -4.93 6.27 11.08
CA MET A 109 -6.06 5.39 11.30
C MET A 109 -7.12 5.59 10.22
N VAL A 110 -7.78 4.50 9.84
CA VAL A 110 -8.99 4.52 9.01
C VAL A 110 -10.15 4.10 9.90
N LEU A 111 -11.20 4.93 9.93
CA LEU A 111 -12.36 4.75 10.78
C LEU A 111 -13.59 4.39 9.95
N ASN A 112 -14.25 3.31 10.34
CA ASN A 112 -15.57 2.95 9.87
C ASN A 112 -16.54 3.03 11.04
N ALA A 113 -17.69 3.67 10.86
CA ALA A 113 -18.67 3.80 11.93
C ALA A 113 -20.08 3.48 11.42
N ARG A 114 -20.88 2.78 12.23
CA ARG A 114 -22.29 2.50 11.93
C ARG A 114 -23.15 2.70 13.16
N GLN A 115 -24.14 3.57 13.05
CA GLN A 115 -25.18 3.78 14.05
C GLN A 115 -26.39 2.87 13.73
N ILE A 116 -26.92 2.20 14.75
CA ILE A 116 -28.04 1.29 14.67
C ILE A 116 -29.14 1.78 15.63
N ASP A 117 -30.01 2.64 15.12
CA ASP A 117 -31.01 3.37 15.92
C ASP A 117 -31.99 2.42 16.63
N SER A 118 -32.31 1.26 16.05
CA SER A 118 -33.27 0.30 16.62
C SER A 118 -32.83 -0.28 17.97
N VAL A 119 -31.53 -0.29 18.24
CA VAL A 119 -30.95 -0.79 19.51
C VAL A 119 -30.09 0.26 20.22
N GLN A 120 -30.01 1.49 19.66
CA GLN A 120 -29.23 2.61 20.18
C GLN A 120 -27.76 2.23 20.41
N LEU A 121 -27.15 1.58 19.41
CA LEU A 121 -25.76 1.16 19.42
C LEU A 121 -25.00 1.79 18.27
N ILE A 122 -23.71 2.02 18.49
CA ILE A 122 -22.77 2.42 17.45
C ILE A 122 -21.63 1.42 17.43
N ILE A 123 -21.26 0.96 16.23
CA ILE A 123 -20.06 0.15 16.02
C ILE A 123 -19.01 1.06 15.36
N LEU A 124 -17.84 1.15 15.98
CA LEU A 124 -16.68 1.87 15.47
C LEU A 124 -15.56 0.87 15.20
N ALA A 125 -15.17 0.73 13.93
CA ALA A 125 -14.00 0.00 13.51
C ALA A 125 -12.84 0.97 13.30
N ILE A 126 -11.66 0.59 13.78
CA ILE A 126 -10.44 1.39 13.71
C ILE A 126 -9.35 0.49 13.10
N GLU A 127 -8.83 0.88 11.95
CA GLU A 127 -7.68 0.22 11.34
C GLU A 127 -6.45 1.13 11.43
N ASP A 128 -5.37 0.65 12.07
CA ASP A 128 -4.07 1.33 12.04
C ASP A 128 -3.34 0.97 10.73
N ILE A 129 -3.32 1.91 9.78
CA ILE A 129 -2.66 1.75 8.48
C ILE A 129 -1.26 2.38 8.45
N THR A 130 -0.69 2.77 9.60
CA THR A 130 0.61 3.47 9.64
C THR A 130 1.70 2.67 8.93
N VAL A 131 1.86 1.40 9.31
CA VAL A 131 2.88 0.51 8.70
C VAL A 131 2.62 0.30 7.22
N LYS A 132 1.36 0.09 6.84
CA LYS A 132 0.97 -0.09 5.44
C LYS A 132 1.33 1.15 4.61
N GLN A 133 1.00 2.33 5.11
CA GLN A 133 1.30 3.58 4.43
C GLN A 133 2.82 3.83 4.33
N GLU A 134 3.58 3.58 5.39
CA GLU A 134 5.05 3.71 5.34
C GLU A 134 5.69 2.75 4.34
N LEU A 135 5.17 1.53 4.22
CA LEU A 135 5.65 0.56 3.23
C LEU A 135 5.30 0.98 1.81
N GLU A 136 4.08 1.47 1.59
CA GLU A 136 3.64 2.00 0.28
C GLU A 136 4.52 3.18 -0.15
N GLU A 137 4.82 4.11 0.76
CA GLU A 137 5.71 5.25 0.49
C GLU A 137 7.15 4.79 0.17
N LYS A 138 7.69 3.82 0.92
CA LYS A 138 9.03 3.24 0.65
C LYS A 138 9.08 2.53 -0.70
N LEU A 139 8.05 1.75 -1.03
CA LEU A 139 7.95 1.05 -2.31
C LEU A 139 7.88 2.03 -3.48
N ALA A 140 7.07 3.10 -3.35
CA ALA A 140 6.97 4.13 -4.37
C ALA A 140 8.31 4.80 -4.63
N LYS A 141 9.06 5.14 -3.57
CA LYS A 141 10.39 5.74 -3.69
C LYS A 141 11.38 4.80 -4.40
N HIS A 142 11.41 3.53 -4.03
CA HIS A 142 12.29 2.56 -4.70
C HIS A 142 11.91 2.33 -6.16
N ALA A 143 10.61 2.35 -6.50
CA ALA A 143 10.16 2.25 -7.88
C ALA A 143 10.65 3.43 -8.73
N GLU A 144 10.61 4.66 -8.18
CA GLU A 144 11.12 5.86 -8.83
C GLU A 144 12.64 5.79 -9.04
N GLU A 145 13.40 5.39 -8.01
CA GLU A 145 14.86 5.20 -8.09
C GLU A 145 15.25 4.17 -9.16
N LEU A 146 14.50 3.05 -9.25
CA LEU A 146 14.73 2.03 -10.26
C LEU A 146 14.40 2.52 -11.67
N ALA A 147 13.34 3.31 -11.84
CA ALA A 147 12.95 3.85 -13.13
C ALA A 147 14.05 4.74 -13.72
N VAL A 148 14.62 5.65 -12.90
CA VAL A 148 15.74 6.51 -13.30
C VAL A 148 16.95 5.66 -13.73
N LYS A 149 17.30 4.65 -12.94
CA LYS A 149 18.44 3.79 -13.24
C LYS A 149 18.24 2.96 -14.51
N VAL A 150 17.02 2.50 -14.77
CA VAL A 150 16.67 1.78 -16.01
C VAL A 150 16.83 2.71 -17.21
N GLU A 151 16.40 3.96 -17.12
CA GLU A 151 16.55 4.94 -18.19
C GLU A 151 18.03 5.22 -18.51
N GLU A 152 18.84 5.50 -17.48
CA GLU A 152 20.28 5.73 -17.62
C GLU A 152 20.98 4.53 -18.29
N ARG A 153 20.72 3.32 -17.79
CA ARG A 153 21.32 2.09 -18.34
C ARG A 153 20.84 1.76 -19.74
N THR A 154 19.59 2.06 -20.06
CA THR A 154 19.03 1.86 -21.41
C THR A 154 19.70 2.79 -22.41
N LYS A 155 19.95 4.05 -22.02
CA LYS A 155 20.69 5.02 -22.84
C LYS A 155 22.14 4.58 -23.06
N GLU A 156 22.84 4.21 -22.00
CA GLU A 156 24.22 3.72 -22.07
C GLU A 156 24.34 2.48 -22.98
N LEU A 157 23.41 1.54 -22.83
CA LEU A 157 23.38 0.34 -23.67
C LEU A 157 23.09 0.68 -25.14
N SER A 158 22.15 1.59 -25.41
CA SER A 158 21.84 2.07 -26.78
C SER A 158 23.06 2.69 -27.46
N ASP A 159 23.81 3.53 -26.73
CA ASP A 159 25.03 4.15 -27.26
C ASP A 159 26.12 3.10 -27.51
N LYS A 160 26.28 2.12 -26.60
CA LYS A 160 27.23 1.02 -26.81
C LYS A 160 26.87 0.13 -27.99
N VAL A 161 25.59 -0.13 -28.20
CA VAL A 161 25.10 -0.89 -29.37
C VAL A 161 25.46 -0.14 -30.66
N LYS A 162 25.21 1.17 -30.75
CA LYS A 162 25.59 1.98 -31.92
C LYS A 162 27.09 1.97 -32.19
N GLU A 163 27.93 2.01 -31.15
CA GLU A 163 29.39 1.91 -31.29
C GLU A 163 29.81 0.54 -31.85
N LEU A 164 29.25 -0.54 -31.31
CA LEU A 164 29.55 -1.90 -31.76
C LEU A 164 29.11 -2.12 -33.21
N GLU A 165 27.95 -1.62 -33.60
CA GLU A 165 27.47 -1.68 -34.99
C GLU A 165 28.42 -0.96 -35.96
N LYS A 166 28.89 0.23 -35.61
CA LYS A 166 29.88 0.98 -36.41
C LYS A 166 31.20 0.22 -36.53
N SER A 167 31.72 -0.30 -35.41
CA SER A 167 32.96 -1.08 -35.40
C SER A 167 32.86 -2.33 -36.27
N ASN A 168 31.74 -3.07 -36.12
CA ASN A 168 31.49 -4.28 -36.89
C ASN A 168 31.42 -4.00 -38.40
N LYS A 169 30.73 -2.93 -38.82
CA LYS A 169 30.68 -2.50 -40.23
C LYS A 169 32.08 -2.23 -40.80
N ILE A 170 32.92 -1.49 -40.08
CA ILE A 170 34.29 -1.18 -40.51
C ILE A 170 35.12 -2.47 -40.66
N MET A 171 34.97 -3.41 -39.74
CA MET A 171 35.68 -4.68 -39.80
C MET A 171 35.27 -5.51 -41.03
N VAL A 172 33.97 -5.62 -41.30
CA VAL A 172 33.44 -6.31 -42.48
C VAL A 172 33.97 -5.68 -43.78
N ASP A 173 33.95 -4.34 -43.89
CA ASP A 173 34.48 -3.65 -45.07
C ASP A 173 35.98 -3.94 -45.29
N ARG A 174 36.77 -4.01 -44.21
CA ARG A 174 38.19 -4.37 -44.26
C ARG A 174 38.41 -5.81 -44.70
N GLU A 175 37.60 -6.74 -44.19
CA GLU A 175 37.67 -8.16 -44.57
C GLU A 175 37.38 -8.35 -46.06
N LEU A 176 36.33 -7.69 -46.57
CA LEU A 176 36.01 -7.70 -48.00
C LEU A 176 37.16 -7.18 -48.85
N LYS A 177 37.77 -6.04 -48.44
CA LYS A 177 38.93 -5.49 -49.14
C LYS A 177 40.14 -6.44 -49.12
N MET A 178 40.40 -7.09 -47.98
CA MET A 178 41.48 -8.08 -47.90
C MET A 178 41.25 -9.27 -48.81
N VAL A 179 40.01 -9.74 -48.97
CA VAL A 179 39.68 -10.82 -49.91
C VAL A 179 39.93 -10.38 -51.35
N GLU A 180 39.50 -9.19 -51.74
CA GLU A 180 39.79 -8.62 -53.07
C GLU A 180 41.30 -8.55 -53.35
N LEU A 181 42.06 -7.98 -52.42
CA LEU A 181 43.52 -7.83 -52.55
C LEU A 181 44.23 -9.19 -52.63
N LYS A 182 43.80 -10.19 -51.85
CA LYS A 182 44.33 -11.56 -51.93
C LYS A 182 44.11 -12.15 -53.32
N ASN A 183 42.93 -11.95 -53.90
CA ASN A 183 42.61 -12.42 -55.25
C ASN A 183 43.46 -11.70 -56.32
N GLU A 184 43.65 -10.38 -56.23
CA GLU A 184 44.54 -9.62 -57.12
C GLU A 184 45.99 -10.10 -57.03
N ILE A 185 46.54 -10.24 -55.82
CA ILE A 185 47.90 -10.74 -55.61
C ILE A 185 48.06 -12.14 -56.21
N ALA A 186 47.08 -13.02 -56.04
CA ALA A 186 47.10 -14.36 -56.64
C ALA A 186 47.15 -14.31 -58.18
N ASN A 187 46.37 -13.41 -58.80
CA ASN A 187 46.36 -13.21 -60.24
C ASN A 187 47.67 -12.59 -60.77
N LEU A 188 48.22 -11.60 -60.08
CA LEU A 188 49.51 -11.00 -60.42
C LEU A 188 50.65 -12.02 -60.32
N LYS A 189 50.68 -12.82 -59.25
CA LYS A 189 51.66 -13.91 -59.09
C LYS A 189 51.60 -14.92 -60.25
N LYS A 190 50.39 -15.29 -60.71
CA LYS A 190 50.21 -16.14 -61.89
C LYS A 190 50.82 -15.50 -63.14
N ARG A 191 50.54 -14.21 -63.40
CA ARG A 191 51.08 -13.48 -64.57
C ARG A 191 52.61 -13.35 -64.56
N VAL A 192 53.21 -13.07 -63.41
CA VAL A 192 54.68 -12.99 -63.27
C VAL A 192 55.33 -14.35 -63.53
N ASN A 193 54.74 -15.44 -63.03
CA ASN A 193 55.23 -16.80 -63.30
C ASN A 193 55.08 -17.21 -64.78
N SER A 194 54.06 -16.71 -65.48
CA SER A 194 53.89 -16.93 -66.93
C SER A 194 54.79 -16.04 -67.79
N GLY A 195 55.16 -14.83 -67.32
CA GLY A 195 55.99 -13.88 -68.05
C GLY A 195 57.50 -14.17 -67.99
N ASN A 196 57.99 -14.78 -66.92
CA ASN A 196 59.40 -15.19 -66.79
C ASN A 196 59.78 -16.42 -67.64
N GLY A 197 58.84 -16.98 -68.41
CA GLY A 197 59.10 -18.07 -69.35
C GLY A 197 59.63 -17.64 -70.72
N ASN A 198 59.65 -16.33 -71.06
CA ASN A 198 59.93 -15.85 -72.43
C ASN A 198 61.25 -15.08 -72.61
N HIS A 199 62.13 -15.01 -71.60
CA HIS A 199 63.51 -14.49 -71.74
C HIS A 199 64.56 -15.61 -71.55
N LYS A 200 64.38 -16.70 -72.28
CA LYS A 200 65.46 -17.65 -72.62
C LYS A 200 65.29 -18.04 -74.09
N ASN A 201 65.74 -17.19 -75.00
CA ASN A 201 66.28 -17.57 -76.30
C ASN A 201 66.87 -16.32 -76.97
N GLY A 202 68.19 -16.38 -77.17
CA GLY A 202 69.07 -15.33 -77.64
C GLY A 202 70.47 -15.68 -77.19
#